data_AF-A0A7X2VHY0-F1
#
_entry.id   AF-A0A7X2VHY0-F1
#
_cell.length_a   1.000
_cell.length_b   1.000
_cell.length_c   1.000
_cell.angle_alpha   90.00
_cell.angle_beta   90.00
_cell.angle_gamma   90.00
#
_symmetry.space_group_name_H-M   'P 1'
#
loop_
_entity.id
_entity.type
_entity.pdbx_description
1 polymer ?
#
loop_
_entity_poly.entity_id
_entity_poly.type
_entity_poly.pdbx_seq_one_letter_code
_entity_poly.pdbx_strand_id
1 'polypeptide(L)'
;MKIGVRTPSLKKSFKARTTGKINRTLKRSVNPLYGKKGMGYIKNPEKAIYNKVYHKATVDPLKPLKNGSRNNTKRTASESELVGYSFYKIETKEYICNKLMYILLAVFLGIFGAQYFYSGQKKKGFLSLCFFWTTVPFFVGLYCALVALFLKADINGNIKIIDKEKIKTDQLAGASEAMKQIEKSSIPLMTTSDLEIYSDSLRNTLDNLSKLAPLCEAFPENKEVRVLAESVEGMYKGLEGEESNFIKRYYSEQLEISKRLDNPEYLETSKQKLIDSGIFSDSGIELIELLYK
;
A
#
# COMPACT_ATOMS: atom_id res chain seq x y z
N MET A 1 -48.44 -4.28 15.36
CA MET A 1 -47.03 -4.62 15.06
C MET A 1 -46.93 -6.14 14.92
N LYS A 2 -46.30 -6.70 13.87
CA LYS A 2 -46.05 -8.16 13.80
C LYS A 2 -44.67 -8.45 14.39
N ILE A 3 -44.55 -9.52 15.17
CA ILE A 3 -43.30 -10.01 15.76
C ILE A 3 -43.01 -11.40 15.17
N GLY A 4 -41.75 -11.70 14.85
CA GLY A 4 -41.33 -13.01 14.30
C GLY A 4 -41.14 -13.03 12.78
N VAL A 5 -41.41 -14.16 12.13
CA VAL A 5 -41.07 -14.36 10.70
C VAL A 5 -41.99 -13.51 9.80
N ARG A 6 -41.38 -12.65 8.99
CA ARG A 6 -42.12 -11.85 8.00
C ARG A 6 -42.44 -12.69 6.77
N THR A 7 -43.59 -12.45 6.16
CA THR A 7 -44.01 -13.17 4.97
C THR A 7 -43.06 -12.88 3.81
N PRO A 8 -42.36 -13.89 3.26
CA PRO A 8 -41.50 -13.69 2.12
C PRO A 8 -42.33 -13.37 0.86
N SER A 9 -41.82 -12.50 0.00
CA SER A 9 -42.48 -12.19 -1.27
C SER A 9 -41.45 -12.02 -2.38
N LEU A 10 -41.31 -13.05 -3.22
CA LEU A 10 -40.33 -13.08 -4.30
C LEU A 10 -40.58 -11.96 -5.32
N LYS A 11 -41.84 -11.75 -5.72
CA LYS A 11 -42.23 -10.66 -6.63
C LYS A 11 -41.76 -9.28 -6.16
N LYS A 12 -41.94 -8.94 -4.87
CA LYS A 12 -41.47 -7.64 -4.33
C LYS A 12 -39.94 -7.59 -4.26
N SER A 13 -39.28 -8.71 -3.98
CA SER A 13 -37.81 -8.80 -3.96
C SER A 13 -37.22 -8.56 -5.34
N PHE A 14 -37.70 -9.26 -6.37
CA PHE A 14 -37.28 -9.07 -7.77
C PHE A 14 -37.60 -7.65 -8.27
N LYS A 15 -38.82 -7.14 -8.05
CA LYS A 15 -39.20 -5.77 -8.45
C LYS A 15 -38.33 -4.71 -7.77
N ALA A 16 -37.94 -4.91 -6.52
CA ALA A 16 -37.05 -3.99 -5.81
C ALA A 16 -35.62 -3.97 -6.38
N ARG A 17 -35.20 -5.06 -7.06
CA ARG A 17 -33.90 -5.25 -7.70
C ARG A 17 -33.87 -4.79 -9.17
N THR A 18 -34.99 -4.92 -9.90
CA THR A 18 -35.11 -4.50 -11.31
C THR A 18 -35.64 -3.07 -11.42
N THR A 19 -36.90 -2.89 -11.81
CA THR A 19 -37.55 -1.60 -12.08
C THR A 19 -37.44 -0.64 -10.90
N GLY A 20 -37.58 -1.16 -9.66
CA GLY A 20 -37.46 -0.35 -8.45
C GLY A 20 -36.04 0.18 -8.20
N LYS A 21 -35.00 -0.50 -8.68
CA LYS A 21 -33.62 0.00 -8.60
C LYS A 21 -33.42 1.15 -9.58
N ILE A 22 -33.82 0.97 -10.84
CA ILE A 22 -33.72 1.98 -11.90
C ILE A 22 -34.45 3.27 -11.48
N ASN A 23 -35.68 3.16 -11.00
CA ASN A 23 -36.46 4.32 -10.56
C ASN A 23 -35.83 5.08 -9.38
N ARG A 24 -35.13 4.40 -8.47
CA ARG A 24 -34.43 5.06 -7.36
C ARG A 24 -33.16 5.76 -7.83
N THR A 25 -32.46 5.20 -8.81
CA THR A 25 -31.27 5.82 -9.41
C THR A 25 -31.62 7.12 -10.12
N LEU A 26 -32.67 7.11 -10.96
CA LEU A 26 -33.16 8.31 -11.63
C LEU A 26 -33.62 9.39 -10.62
N LYS A 27 -34.33 9.00 -9.56
CA LYS A 27 -34.71 9.96 -8.51
C LYS A 27 -33.51 10.52 -7.75
N ARG A 28 -32.43 9.75 -7.62
CA ARG A 28 -31.19 10.20 -6.98
C ARG A 28 -30.37 11.12 -7.89
N SER A 29 -30.41 10.93 -9.21
CA SER A 29 -29.73 11.84 -10.15
C SER A 29 -30.41 13.20 -10.23
N VAL A 30 -31.75 13.25 -10.12
CA VAL A 30 -32.51 14.51 -10.17
C VAL A 30 -32.59 15.21 -8.81
N ASN A 31 -32.71 14.46 -7.70
CA ASN A 31 -32.82 15.04 -6.37
C ASN A 31 -31.62 14.62 -5.50
N PRO A 32 -30.70 15.55 -5.16
CA PRO A 32 -29.49 15.25 -4.39
C PRO A 32 -29.78 14.78 -2.95
N LEU A 33 -30.97 15.10 -2.42
CA LEU A 33 -31.43 14.68 -1.10
C LEU A 33 -32.14 13.30 -1.12
N TYR A 34 -32.42 12.72 -2.29
CA TYR A 34 -33.13 11.44 -2.38
C TYR A 34 -32.26 10.24 -1.97
N GLY A 35 -32.76 9.47 -0.99
CA GLY A 35 -32.09 8.25 -0.52
C GLY A 35 -30.82 8.49 0.29
N LYS A 36 -30.63 9.69 0.86
CA LYS A 36 -29.60 9.97 1.86
C LYS A 36 -29.99 9.41 3.23
N LYS A 37 -29.00 9.04 4.05
CA LYS A 37 -29.21 8.49 5.40
C LYS A 37 -29.88 9.55 6.27
N GLY A 38 -30.89 9.17 7.06
CA GLY A 38 -31.62 10.09 7.94
C GLY A 38 -32.85 10.77 7.32
N MET A 39 -32.92 10.89 5.98
CA MET A 39 -34.04 11.58 5.30
C MET A 39 -35.43 10.99 5.57
N GLY A 40 -35.50 9.71 5.95
CA GLY A 40 -36.76 9.09 6.37
C GLY A 40 -37.36 9.74 7.61
N TYR A 41 -36.53 10.10 8.60
CA TYR A 41 -37.00 10.75 9.83
C TYR A 41 -37.47 12.18 9.59
N ILE A 42 -36.82 12.88 8.65
CA ILE A 42 -37.17 14.26 8.30
C ILE A 42 -38.49 14.29 7.52
N LYS A 43 -38.64 13.41 6.51
CA LYS A 43 -39.81 13.43 5.63
C LYS A 43 -41.04 12.73 6.20
N ASN A 44 -40.86 11.63 6.93
CA ASN A 44 -41.96 10.88 7.55
C ASN A 44 -41.45 10.12 8.81
N PRO A 45 -41.38 10.81 9.96
CA PRO A 45 -40.81 10.26 11.18
C PRO A 45 -41.55 9.03 11.70
N GLU A 46 -42.88 9.04 11.69
CA GLU A 46 -43.72 7.93 12.16
C GLU A 46 -43.41 6.63 11.41
N LYS A 47 -43.40 6.69 10.07
CA LYS A 47 -43.09 5.54 9.23
C LYS A 47 -41.65 5.08 9.38
N ALA A 48 -40.71 6.00 9.57
CA ALA A 48 -39.30 5.66 9.80
C ALA A 48 -39.11 4.90 11.12
N ILE A 49 -39.76 5.37 12.19
CA ILE A 49 -39.76 4.71 13.50
C ILE A 49 -40.43 3.34 13.40
N TYR A 50 -41.64 3.26 12.83
CA TYR A 50 -42.36 2.01 12.63
C TYR A 50 -41.51 0.97 11.89
N ASN A 51 -40.93 1.34 10.74
CA ASN A 51 -40.08 0.44 9.96
C ASN A 51 -38.84 -0.01 10.73
N LYS A 52 -38.24 0.86 11.55
CA LYS A 52 -37.08 0.52 12.38
C LYS A 52 -37.43 -0.52 13.44
N VAL A 53 -38.53 -0.32 14.16
CA VAL A 53 -38.97 -1.31 15.16
C VAL A 53 -39.44 -2.59 14.46
N TYR A 54 -40.12 -2.49 13.32
CA TYR A 54 -40.58 -3.65 12.53
C TYR A 54 -39.40 -4.52 12.06
N HIS A 55 -38.33 -3.91 11.55
CA HIS A 55 -37.12 -4.65 11.15
C HIS A 55 -36.31 -5.23 12.31
N LYS A 56 -36.46 -4.69 13.53
CA LYS A 56 -35.83 -5.25 14.74
C LYS A 56 -36.64 -6.41 15.32
N ALA A 57 -37.96 -6.31 15.29
CA ALA A 57 -38.87 -7.30 15.88
C ALA A 57 -39.27 -8.41 14.90
N THR A 58 -38.85 -8.35 13.63
CA THR A 58 -39.14 -9.39 12.62
C THR A 58 -37.89 -9.97 11.99
N VAL A 59 -37.97 -11.26 11.64
CA VAL A 59 -36.91 -12.00 10.95
C VAL A 59 -37.34 -12.24 9.50
N ASP A 60 -36.40 -12.07 8.57
CA ASP A 60 -36.61 -12.34 7.16
C ASP A 60 -36.05 -13.69 6.76
N PRO A 61 -36.90 -14.68 6.40
CA PRO A 61 -36.43 -16.02 6.07
C PRO A 61 -35.62 -16.04 4.76
N LEU A 62 -35.85 -15.08 3.85
CA LEU A 62 -35.09 -14.95 2.60
C LEU A 62 -33.84 -14.08 2.72
N LYS A 63 -33.48 -13.61 3.93
CA LYS A 63 -32.31 -12.75 4.16
C LYS A 63 -30.98 -13.38 3.71
N PRO A 64 -30.72 -14.69 3.96
CA PRO A 64 -29.47 -15.34 3.54
C PRO A 64 -29.33 -15.36 2.00
N LEU A 65 -30.39 -15.78 1.31
CA LEU A 65 -30.48 -15.76 -0.16
C LEU A 65 -30.46 -14.33 -0.74
N LYS A 66 -30.98 -13.34 -0.01
CA LYS A 66 -30.99 -11.95 -0.44
C LYS A 66 -29.61 -11.28 -0.34
N ASN A 67 -28.81 -11.70 0.65
CA ASN A 67 -27.47 -11.20 0.92
C ASN A 67 -26.37 -12.04 0.24
N GLY A 68 -26.72 -12.76 -0.84
CA GLY A 68 -25.78 -13.56 -1.63
C GLY A 68 -24.44 -12.87 -1.79
N SER A 69 -23.40 -13.55 -1.29
CA SER A 69 -21.99 -13.18 -1.32
C SER A 69 -21.73 -11.67 -1.23
N ARG A 70 -21.69 -11.14 -0.01
CA ARG A 70 -20.77 -10.04 0.28
C ARG A 70 -19.37 -10.61 0.36
N ASN A 71 -18.81 -11.01 -0.78
CA ASN A 71 -17.38 -10.88 -0.94
C ASN A 71 -17.10 -9.40 -0.77
N ASN A 72 -16.42 -9.06 0.31
CA ASN A 72 -15.85 -7.75 0.54
C ASN A 72 -14.66 -7.56 -0.40
N THR A 73 -14.82 -7.84 -1.69
CA THR A 73 -13.90 -7.35 -2.71
C THR A 73 -14.32 -5.91 -2.91
N LYS A 74 -13.79 -5.05 -2.04
CA LYS A 74 -13.60 -3.65 -2.35
C LYS A 74 -12.80 -3.65 -3.64
N ARG A 75 -13.48 -3.57 -4.80
CA ARG A 75 -12.86 -3.08 -6.03
C ARG A 75 -12.59 -1.60 -5.80
N THR A 76 -11.61 -1.35 -4.94
CA THR A 76 -10.80 -0.15 -5.03
C THR A 76 -10.10 -0.30 -6.38
N ALA A 77 -10.17 0.71 -7.24
CA ALA A 77 -9.16 0.86 -8.28
C ALA A 77 -7.79 0.68 -7.61
N SER A 78 -6.83 0.02 -8.27
CA SER A 78 -5.48 -0.18 -7.75
C SER A 78 -4.84 1.18 -7.47
N GLU A 79 -5.05 1.68 -6.25
CA GLU A 79 -4.12 2.58 -5.59
C GLU A 79 -2.91 1.72 -5.27
N SER A 80 -1.75 2.13 -5.77
CA SER A 80 -0.50 1.43 -5.53
C SER A 80 -0.37 1.12 -4.04
N GLU A 81 -0.06 -0.14 -3.71
CA GLU A 81 0.11 -0.60 -2.32
C GLU A 81 1.18 0.20 -1.55
N LEU A 82 1.93 1.06 -2.25
CA LEU A 82 2.91 1.96 -1.69
C LEU A 82 2.36 3.19 -0.96
N VAL A 83 1.07 3.53 -1.09
CA VAL A 83 0.46 4.65 -0.35
C VAL A 83 0.51 4.42 1.17
N GLY A 84 0.66 3.18 1.61
CA GLY A 84 0.82 2.80 3.02
C GLY A 84 2.24 2.84 3.58
N TYR A 85 3.28 2.97 2.74
CA TYR A 85 4.67 2.90 3.20
C TYR A 85 5.19 4.29 3.54
N SER A 86 5.48 4.53 4.82
CA SER A 86 6.10 5.78 5.26
C SER A 86 7.59 5.55 5.48
N PHE A 87 8.40 5.83 4.46
CA PHE A 87 9.86 5.79 4.62
C PHE A 87 10.29 7.04 5.39
N TYR A 88 10.62 6.84 6.66
CA TYR A 88 11.27 7.84 7.51
C TYR A 88 12.72 7.44 7.72
N LYS A 89 13.64 8.34 7.41
CA LYS A 89 15.04 8.22 7.84
C LYS A 89 15.10 8.67 9.31
N ILE A 90 15.71 7.85 10.16
CA ILE A 90 16.02 8.24 11.54
C ILE A 90 17.37 8.95 11.51
N GLU A 91 17.35 10.28 11.64
CA GLU A 91 18.57 11.05 11.82
C GLU A 91 18.81 11.24 13.32
N THR A 92 20.00 10.86 13.77
CA THR A 92 20.46 11.11 15.13
C THR A 92 21.15 12.47 15.18
N LYS A 93 20.52 13.43 15.86
CA LYS A 93 21.16 14.71 16.16
C LYS A 93 21.76 14.64 17.55
N GLU A 94 23.05 14.92 17.64
CA GLU A 94 23.77 15.02 18.90
C GLU A 94 23.79 16.47 19.39
N TYR A 95 23.45 16.65 20.66
CA TYR A 95 23.50 17.94 21.31
C TYR A 95 24.41 17.86 22.53
N ILE A 96 25.37 18.78 22.60
CA ILE A 96 26.30 18.89 23.73
C ILE A 96 25.86 20.09 24.57
N CYS A 97 25.61 19.86 25.84
CA CYS A 97 25.28 20.94 26.78
C CYS A 97 25.82 20.64 28.17
N ASN A 98 25.94 21.68 29.01
CA ASN A 98 26.41 21.50 30.38
C ASN A 98 25.35 20.79 31.23
N LYS A 99 25.74 19.72 31.94
CA LYS A 99 24.86 18.88 32.74
C LYS A 99 24.11 19.67 33.80
N LEU A 100 24.82 20.52 34.54
CA LEU A 100 24.25 21.25 35.68
C LEU A 100 23.24 22.30 35.22
N MET A 101 23.58 23.07 34.19
CA MET A 101 22.68 24.05 33.61
C MET A 101 21.42 23.38 33.05
N TYR A 102 21.58 22.27 32.33
CA TYR A 102 20.45 21.52 31.78
C TYR A 102 19.48 21.04 32.88
N ILE A 103 19.99 20.48 33.98
CA ILE A 103 19.18 20.04 35.13
C ILE A 103 18.48 21.23 35.80
N LEU A 104 19.21 22.33 36.03
CA LEU A 104 18.65 23.54 36.66
C LEU A 104 17.49 24.11 35.83
N LEU A 105 17.70 24.25 34.53
CA LEU A 105 16.68 24.70 33.58
C LEU A 105 15.49 23.75 33.52
N ALA A 106 15.73 22.43 33.59
CA ALA A 106 14.68 21.43 33.54
C ALA A 106 13.78 21.41 34.79
N VAL A 107 14.35 21.65 35.97
CA VAL A 107 13.58 21.70 37.23
C VAL A 107 12.82 23.01 37.38
N PHE A 108 13.49 24.16 37.16
CA PHE A 108 12.88 25.47 37.43
C PHE A 108 12.07 26.02 36.25
N LEU A 109 12.52 25.81 35.01
CA LEU A 109 11.88 26.34 33.80
C LEU A 109 11.35 25.21 32.90
N GLY A 110 11.14 24.01 33.45
CA GLY A 110 10.62 22.84 32.74
C GLY A 110 9.24 23.05 32.13
N ILE A 111 8.37 23.83 32.78
CA ILE A 111 7.03 24.20 32.27
C ILE A 111 7.09 24.88 30.91
N PHE A 112 8.12 25.71 30.66
CA PHE A 112 8.31 26.41 29.40
C PHE A 112 9.17 25.61 28.41
N GLY A 113 9.73 24.48 28.83
CA GLY A 113 10.65 23.68 28.02
C GLY A 113 12.02 24.33 27.81
N ALA A 114 12.48 25.16 28.74
CA ALA A 114 13.74 25.89 28.60
C ALA A 114 14.95 24.96 28.43
N GLN A 115 14.93 23.75 29.02
CA GLN A 115 16.01 22.77 28.83
C GLN A 115 16.16 22.33 27.36
N TYR A 116 15.06 22.29 26.58
CA TYR A 116 15.12 21.96 25.15
C TYR A 116 15.68 23.09 24.30
N PHE A 117 15.42 24.35 24.68
CA PHE A 117 16.04 25.50 24.03
C PHE A 117 17.53 25.57 24.33
N TYR A 118 17.92 25.32 25.58
CA TYR A 118 19.34 25.28 25.99
C TYR A 118 20.12 24.16 25.30
N SER A 119 19.54 22.97 25.17
CA SER A 119 20.17 21.87 24.43
C SER A 119 20.06 22.01 22.91
N GLY A 120 19.42 23.04 22.36
CA GLY A 120 19.28 23.24 20.91
C GLY A 120 18.16 22.42 20.22
N GLN A 121 17.31 21.71 20.97
CA GLN A 121 16.15 20.96 20.47
C GLN A 121 14.94 21.87 20.21
N LYS A 122 15.07 22.82 19.29
CA LYS A 122 14.09 23.91 19.02
C LYS A 122 12.66 23.41 18.80
N LYS A 123 12.48 22.30 18.08
CA LYS A 123 11.14 21.72 17.80
C LYS A 123 10.41 21.29 19.07
N LYS A 124 11.11 20.58 19.98
CA LYS A 124 10.55 20.17 21.27
C LYS A 124 10.34 21.36 22.20
N GLY A 125 11.24 22.34 22.18
CA GLY A 125 11.06 23.60 22.92
C GLY A 125 9.80 24.36 22.50
N PHE A 126 9.58 24.53 21.19
CA PHE A 126 8.37 25.19 20.68
C PHE A 126 7.10 24.40 21.01
N LEU A 127 7.15 23.07 20.87
CA LEU A 127 6.02 22.21 21.25
C LEU A 127 5.69 22.34 22.74
N SER A 128 6.72 22.32 23.59
CA SER A 128 6.58 22.55 25.03
C SER A 128 5.92 23.89 25.34
N LEU A 129 6.27 24.94 24.58
CA LEU A 129 5.68 26.26 24.71
C LEU A 129 4.19 26.25 24.28
N CYS A 130 3.81 25.58 23.19
CA CYS A 130 2.39 25.46 22.84
C CYS A 130 1.56 24.72 23.91
N PHE A 131 2.17 23.82 24.66
CA PHE A 131 1.50 22.99 25.68
C PHE A 131 1.77 23.44 27.13
N PHE A 132 2.33 24.64 27.37
CA PHE A 132 2.72 25.09 28.73
C PHE A 132 1.54 25.07 29.72
N TRP A 133 0.33 25.38 29.24
CA TRP A 133 -0.91 25.39 30.03
C TRP A 133 -1.40 24.02 30.52
N THR A 134 -0.88 22.92 29.96
CA THR A 134 -1.34 21.56 30.29
C THR A 134 -0.62 20.94 31.48
N THR A 135 0.39 21.61 32.04
CA THR A 135 1.31 21.07 33.06
C THR A 135 2.13 19.84 32.60
N VAL A 136 1.76 19.17 31.50
CA VAL A 136 2.50 18.04 30.90
C VAL A 136 3.99 18.36 30.68
N PRO A 137 4.37 19.54 30.15
CA PRO A 137 5.78 19.90 29.99
C PRO A 137 6.60 19.88 31.29
N PHE A 138 5.98 20.18 32.44
CA PHE A 138 6.64 20.14 33.74
C PHE A 138 7.13 18.74 34.08
N PHE A 139 6.26 17.73 33.97
CA PHE A 139 6.60 16.34 34.25
C PHE A 139 7.63 15.79 33.27
N VAL A 140 7.53 16.19 32.00
CA VAL A 140 8.53 15.86 30.98
C VAL A 140 9.89 16.48 31.33
N GLY A 141 9.92 17.73 31.81
CA GLY A 141 11.14 18.38 32.28
C GLY A 141 11.75 17.72 33.51
N LEU A 142 10.93 17.36 34.51
CA LEU A 142 11.38 16.65 35.71
C LEU A 142 11.98 15.28 35.32
N TYR A 143 11.32 14.54 34.42
CA TYR A 143 11.86 13.30 33.88
C TYR A 143 13.21 13.52 33.18
N CYS A 144 13.36 14.54 32.34
CA CYS A 144 14.63 14.89 31.71
C CYS A 144 15.73 15.21 32.73
N ALA A 145 15.41 15.90 33.83
CA ALA A 145 16.35 16.20 34.91
C ALA A 145 16.84 14.91 35.61
N LEU A 146 15.91 13.98 35.89
CA LEU A 146 16.24 12.68 36.48
C LEU A 146 17.14 11.86 35.55
N VAL A 147 16.83 11.76 34.26
CA VAL A 147 17.67 11.05 33.28
C VAL A 147 19.05 11.69 33.17
N ALA A 148 19.12 13.03 33.17
CA ALA A 148 20.39 13.76 33.13
C ALA A 148 21.28 13.51 34.35
N LEU A 149 20.71 13.25 35.53
CA LEU A 149 21.49 12.88 36.71
C LEU A 149 22.25 11.56 36.51
N PHE A 150 21.64 10.58 35.87
CA PHE A 150 22.24 9.26 35.60
C PHE A 150 23.15 9.22 34.37
N LEU A 151 23.14 10.26 33.52
CA LEU A 151 24.08 10.37 32.40
C LEU A 151 25.49 10.71 32.90
N LYS A 152 26.51 9.98 32.41
CA LYS A 152 27.91 10.28 32.69
C LYS A 152 28.29 11.62 32.05
N ALA A 153 28.93 12.49 32.83
CA ALA A 153 29.43 13.77 32.34
C ALA A 153 30.88 13.64 31.87
N ASP A 154 31.22 14.36 30.81
CA ASP A 154 32.60 14.48 30.33
C ASP A 154 33.45 15.32 31.31
N ILE A 155 34.77 15.37 31.08
CA ILE A 155 35.75 16.10 31.94
C ILE A 155 35.35 17.58 32.15
N ASN A 156 34.65 18.18 31.19
CA ASN A 156 34.17 19.57 31.23
C ASN A 156 32.75 19.72 31.83
N GLY A 157 32.15 18.64 32.35
CA GLY A 157 30.81 18.64 32.93
C GLY A 157 29.66 18.62 31.91
N ASN A 158 29.93 18.29 30.64
CA ASN A 158 28.94 18.25 29.57
C ASN A 158 28.29 16.87 29.43
N ILE A 159 27.04 16.84 28.95
CA ILE A 159 26.29 15.63 28.58
C ILE A 159 25.99 15.64 27.08
N LYS A 160 26.01 14.44 26.48
CA LYS A 160 25.58 14.21 25.10
C LYS A 160 24.14 13.74 25.08
N ILE A 161 23.25 14.53 24.48
CA ILE A 161 21.85 14.19 24.31
C ILE A 161 21.63 13.79 22.85
N ILE A 162 21.20 12.54 22.64
CA ILE A 162 20.91 11.99 21.31
C ILE A 162 19.41 12.14 21.06
N ASP A 163 19.04 12.91 20.03
CA ASP A 163 17.66 13.01 19.56
C ASP A 163 17.48 12.25 18.25
N LYS A 164 16.43 11.43 18.17
CA LYS A 164 16.08 10.66 16.97
C LYS A 164 14.99 11.41 16.22
N GLU A 165 15.34 12.09 15.14
CA GLU A 165 14.39 12.80 14.30
C GLU A 165 13.95 11.93 13.12
N LYS A 166 12.63 11.85 12.89
CA LYS A 166 12.07 11.17 11.72
C LYS A 166 11.92 12.18 10.58
N ILE A 167 12.67 11.98 9.50
CA ILE A 167 12.60 12.82 8.30
C ILE A 167 11.98 12.00 7.17
N LYS A 168 10.91 12.54 6.56
CA LYS A 168 10.27 11.94 5.40
C LYS A 168 11.18 12.11 4.19
N THR A 169 11.46 11.01 3.48
CA THR A 169 12.36 11.01 2.31
C THR A 169 11.56 11.01 1.00
N ASP A 170 11.96 11.82 0.03
CA ASP A 170 11.32 11.92 -1.31
C ASP A 170 11.52 10.67 -2.18
N GLN A 171 12.42 9.78 -1.78
CA GLN A 171 12.69 8.48 -2.42
C GLN A 171 11.44 7.60 -2.60
N LEU A 172 10.38 7.85 -1.82
CA LEU A 172 9.09 7.18 -1.94
C LEU A 172 8.36 7.47 -3.26
N ALA A 173 8.49 8.68 -3.80
CA ALA A 173 7.83 9.05 -5.05
C ALA A 173 8.37 8.23 -6.22
N GLY A 174 9.71 8.13 -6.31
CA GLY A 174 10.38 7.31 -7.32
C GLY A 174 10.07 5.81 -7.18
N ALA A 175 10.02 5.30 -5.94
CA ALA A 175 9.65 3.90 -5.68
C ALA A 175 8.22 3.58 -6.11
N SER A 176 7.28 4.48 -5.79
CA SER A 176 5.87 4.30 -6.16
C SER A 176 5.68 4.35 -7.67
N GLU A 177 6.42 5.22 -8.35
CA GLU A 177 6.37 5.30 -9.81
C GLU A 177 6.96 4.04 -10.45
N ALA A 178 8.10 3.57 -9.98
CA ALA A 178 8.73 2.33 -10.44
C ALA A 178 7.78 1.12 -10.29
N MET A 179 7.11 0.97 -9.15
CA MET A 179 6.14 -0.12 -8.95
C MET A 179 4.91 0.00 -9.85
N LYS A 180 4.42 1.21 -10.09
CA LYS A 180 3.30 1.42 -11.01
C LYS A 180 3.67 1.02 -12.45
N GLN A 181 4.91 1.29 -12.86
CA GLN A 181 5.41 0.87 -14.17
C GLN A 181 5.58 -0.65 -14.24
N ILE A 182 6.06 -1.30 -13.18
CA ILE A 182 6.13 -2.76 -13.07
C ILE A 182 4.74 -3.38 -13.21
N GLU A 183 3.73 -2.88 -12.48
CA GLU A 183 2.35 -3.36 -12.58
C GLU A 183 1.83 -3.21 -14.02
N LYS A 184 2.11 -2.08 -14.67
CA LYS A 184 1.72 -1.84 -16.07
C LYS A 184 2.38 -2.80 -17.05
N SER A 185 3.67 -3.10 -16.87
CA SER A 185 4.44 -4.01 -17.73
C SER A 185 4.21 -5.49 -17.42
N SER A 186 3.63 -5.83 -16.26
CA SER A 186 3.38 -7.22 -15.87
C SER A 186 2.40 -7.96 -16.79
N ILE A 187 1.35 -7.27 -17.25
CA ILE A 187 0.31 -7.86 -18.12
C ILE A 187 0.92 -8.33 -19.45
N PRO A 188 1.55 -7.45 -20.27
CA PRO A 188 2.13 -7.88 -21.54
C PRO A 188 3.21 -8.96 -21.33
N LEU A 189 4.01 -8.88 -20.27
CA LEU A 189 5.03 -9.87 -19.94
C LEU A 189 4.46 -11.30 -19.83
N MET A 190 3.31 -11.46 -19.18
CA MET A 190 2.70 -12.77 -18.93
C MET A 190 1.79 -13.28 -20.06
N THR A 191 1.26 -12.38 -20.89
CA THR A 191 0.24 -12.76 -21.90
C THR A 191 0.76 -12.76 -23.32
N THR A 192 1.82 -12.00 -23.61
CA THR A 192 2.32 -11.88 -24.97
C THR A 192 3.05 -13.15 -25.41
N SER A 193 2.93 -13.43 -26.69
CA SER A 193 3.73 -14.39 -27.44
C SER A 193 4.60 -13.66 -28.48
N ASP A 194 4.50 -12.33 -28.58
CA ASP A 194 5.40 -11.51 -29.39
C ASP A 194 6.71 -11.24 -28.63
N LEU A 195 7.84 -11.55 -29.27
CA LEU A 195 9.18 -11.43 -28.73
C LEU A 195 9.60 -9.97 -28.44
N GLU A 196 9.25 -9.03 -29.32
CA GLU A 196 9.63 -7.63 -29.15
C GLU A 196 8.88 -7.05 -27.95
N ILE A 197 7.56 -7.26 -27.89
CA ILE A 197 6.71 -6.82 -26.78
C ILE A 197 7.17 -7.46 -25.46
N TYR A 198 7.55 -8.74 -25.47
CA TYR A 198 8.07 -9.43 -24.31
C TYR A 198 9.39 -8.81 -23.84
N SER A 199 10.37 -8.67 -24.73
CA SER A 199 11.70 -8.14 -24.41
C SER A 199 11.64 -6.71 -23.85
N ASP A 200 10.81 -5.85 -24.44
CA ASP A 200 10.59 -4.48 -23.96
C ASP A 200 9.95 -4.46 -22.57
N SER A 201 8.93 -5.32 -22.37
CA SER A 201 8.25 -5.44 -21.08
C SER A 201 9.20 -5.99 -19.99
N LEU A 202 10.03 -6.96 -20.33
CA LEU A 202 11.03 -7.56 -19.47
C LEU A 202 12.07 -6.52 -19.05
N ARG A 203 12.64 -5.82 -20.04
CA ARG A 203 13.64 -4.77 -19.82
C ARG A 203 13.08 -3.62 -18.97
N ASN A 204 11.87 -3.15 -19.25
CA ASN A 204 11.22 -2.11 -18.44
C ASN A 204 10.98 -2.58 -17.00
N THR A 205 10.60 -3.84 -16.81
CA THR A 205 10.40 -4.42 -15.48
C THR A 205 11.72 -4.48 -14.71
N LEU A 206 12.78 -5.01 -15.32
CA LEU A 206 14.11 -5.10 -14.71
C LEU A 206 14.71 -3.73 -14.37
N ASP A 207 14.55 -2.72 -15.24
CA ASP A 207 15.03 -1.36 -15.00
C ASP A 207 14.29 -0.67 -13.85
N ASN A 208 12.99 -0.93 -13.68
CA ASN A 208 12.24 -0.39 -12.54
C ASN A 208 12.50 -1.17 -11.24
N LEU A 209 12.77 -2.47 -11.32
CA LEU A 209 13.21 -3.26 -10.17
C LEU A 209 14.60 -2.81 -9.67
N SER A 210 15.53 -2.53 -10.59
CA SER A 210 16.87 -2.07 -10.22
C SER A 210 16.84 -0.71 -9.51
N LYS A 211 15.91 0.19 -9.89
CA LYS A 211 15.66 1.46 -9.19
C LYS A 211 15.19 1.27 -7.74
N LEU A 212 14.62 0.12 -7.38
CA LEU A 212 14.18 -0.18 -6.01
C LEU A 212 15.32 -0.74 -5.14
N ALA A 213 16.39 -1.28 -5.74
CA ALA A 213 17.49 -1.90 -5.00
C ALA A 213 18.23 -0.90 -4.06
N PRO A 214 18.62 0.32 -4.49
CA PRO A 214 19.25 1.30 -3.61
C PRO A 214 18.39 1.69 -2.40
N LEU A 215 17.06 1.64 -2.54
CA LEU A 215 16.14 1.95 -1.45
C LEU A 215 16.12 0.83 -0.40
N CYS A 216 16.21 -0.41 -0.85
CA CYS A 216 16.30 -1.56 0.03
C CYS A 216 17.62 -1.57 0.82
N GLU A 217 18.71 -1.21 0.15
CA GLU A 217 20.05 -1.12 0.75
C GLU A 217 20.22 0.06 1.71
N ALA A 218 19.55 1.20 1.44
CA ALA A 218 19.68 2.39 2.27
C ALA A 218 19.04 2.27 3.68
N PHE A 219 18.10 1.32 3.87
CA PHE A 219 17.32 1.21 5.11
C PHE A 219 17.15 -0.24 5.60
N PRO A 220 18.23 -0.98 5.89
CA PRO A 220 18.17 -2.41 6.22
C PRO A 220 17.42 -2.69 7.54
N GLU A 221 17.45 -1.75 8.49
CA GLU A 221 16.82 -1.89 9.81
C GLU A 221 15.30 -1.60 9.82
N ASN A 222 14.75 -1.11 8.71
CA ASN A 222 13.33 -0.79 8.63
C ASN A 222 12.53 -2.04 8.21
N LYS A 223 11.63 -2.49 9.10
CA LYS A 223 10.77 -3.66 8.86
C LYS A 223 9.96 -3.56 7.55
N GLU A 224 9.46 -2.38 7.20
CA GLU A 224 8.67 -2.17 5.98
C GLU A 224 9.56 -2.25 4.73
N VAL A 225 10.76 -1.67 4.78
CA VAL A 225 11.75 -1.76 3.70
C VAL A 225 12.18 -3.21 3.49
N ARG A 226 12.36 -3.98 4.56
CA ARG A 226 12.74 -5.39 4.46
C ARG A 226 11.66 -6.23 3.77
N VAL A 227 10.39 -6.03 4.12
CA VAL A 227 9.26 -6.68 3.43
C VAL A 227 9.24 -6.30 1.96
N LEU A 228 9.51 -5.03 1.64
CA LEU A 228 9.64 -4.60 0.25
C LEU A 228 10.81 -5.29 -0.46
N ALA A 229 11.98 -5.39 0.17
CA ALA A 229 13.15 -6.06 -0.39
C ALA A 229 12.89 -7.54 -0.67
N GLU A 230 12.26 -8.25 0.28
CA GLU A 230 11.82 -9.64 0.13
C GLU A 230 10.83 -9.77 -1.05
N SER A 231 9.92 -8.80 -1.22
CA SER A 231 9.00 -8.77 -2.38
C SER A 231 9.73 -8.51 -3.69
N VAL A 232 10.73 -7.63 -3.71
CA VAL A 232 11.53 -7.33 -4.91
C VAL A 232 12.35 -8.55 -5.32
N GLU A 233 13.00 -9.23 -4.37
CA GLU A 233 13.70 -10.48 -4.62
C GLU A 233 12.76 -11.57 -5.13
N GLY A 234 11.55 -11.67 -4.56
CA GLY A 234 10.51 -12.57 -5.05
C GLY A 234 10.10 -12.29 -6.50
N MET A 235 10.03 -11.01 -6.90
CA MET A 235 9.75 -10.63 -8.29
C MET A 235 10.88 -11.08 -9.23
N TYR A 236 12.15 -10.85 -8.86
CA TYR A 236 13.30 -11.33 -9.64
C TYR A 236 13.26 -12.85 -9.85
N LYS A 237 12.98 -13.62 -8.80
CA LYS A 237 12.82 -15.09 -8.92
C LYS A 237 11.62 -15.47 -9.79
N GLY A 238 10.52 -14.71 -9.71
CA GLY A 238 9.35 -14.93 -10.55
C GLY A 238 9.64 -14.74 -12.05
N LEU A 239 10.52 -13.79 -12.39
CA LEU A 239 10.96 -13.53 -13.77
C LEU A 239 11.71 -14.72 -14.38
N GLU A 240 12.51 -15.45 -13.60
CA GLU A 240 13.18 -16.69 -14.05
C GLU A 240 12.15 -17.76 -14.49
N GLY A 241 11.07 -17.92 -13.74
CA GLY A 241 9.99 -18.84 -14.09
C GLY A 241 9.20 -18.37 -15.32
N GLU A 242 9.04 -17.05 -15.49
CA GLU A 242 8.30 -16.48 -16.60
C GLU A 242 9.03 -16.61 -17.94
N GLU A 243 10.37 -16.61 -17.93
CA GLU A 243 11.20 -16.89 -19.11
C GLU A 243 10.81 -18.22 -19.76
N SER A 244 10.74 -19.29 -18.96
CA SER A 244 10.33 -20.62 -19.42
C SER A 244 8.88 -20.64 -19.94
N ASN A 245 7.99 -19.85 -19.33
CA ASN A 245 6.59 -19.77 -19.77
C ASN A 245 6.47 -19.06 -21.11
N PHE A 246 7.20 -17.97 -21.30
CA PHE A 246 7.24 -17.23 -22.55
C PHE A 246 7.75 -18.12 -23.70
N ILE A 247 8.87 -18.82 -23.49
CA ILE A 247 9.45 -19.73 -24.50
C ILE A 247 8.40 -20.75 -24.96
N LYS A 248 7.65 -21.36 -24.03
CA LYS A 248 6.58 -22.32 -24.35
C LYS A 248 5.43 -21.69 -25.14
N ARG A 249 4.97 -20.49 -24.73
CA ARG A 249 3.90 -19.76 -25.43
C ARG A 249 4.34 -19.40 -26.85
N TYR A 250 5.53 -18.82 -26.99
CA TYR A 250 6.12 -18.47 -28.28
C TYR A 250 6.18 -19.70 -29.19
N TYR A 251 6.82 -20.78 -28.73
CA TYR A 251 6.90 -22.03 -29.50
C TYR A 251 5.54 -22.55 -29.95
N SER A 252 4.55 -22.57 -29.04
CA SER A 252 3.21 -23.06 -29.36
C SER A 252 2.54 -22.27 -30.49
N GLU A 253 2.67 -20.94 -30.48
CA GLU A 253 2.11 -20.09 -31.52
C GLU A 253 2.86 -20.25 -32.86
N GLN A 254 4.21 -20.28 -32.82
CA GLN A 254 5.01 -20.48 -34.03
C GLN A 254 4.76 -21.86 -34.66
N LEU A 255 4.52 -22.89 -33.85
CA LEU A 255 4.14 -24.22 -34.31
C LEU A 255 2.76 -24.25 -34.97
N GLU A 256 1.79 -23.49 -34.46
CA GLU A 256 0.48 -23.35 -35.12
C GLU A 256 0.60 -22.62 -36.47
N ILE A 257 1.44 -21.58 -36.52
CA ILE A 257 1.70 -20.81 -37.75
C ILE A 257 2.40 -21.69 -38.79
N SER A 258 3.44 -22.44 -38.41
CA SER A 258 4.15 -23.33 -39.34
C SER A 258 3.24 -24.39 -39.94
N LYS A 259 2.36 -24.99 -39.13
CA LYS A 259 1.33 -25.94 -39.59
C LYS A 259 0.34 -25.31 -40.54
N ARG A 260 -0.07 -24.05 -40.30
CA ARG A 260 -0.99 -23.33 -41.17
C ARG A 260 -0.35 -22.95 -42.51
N LEU A 261 0.94 -22.68 -42.52
CA LEU A 261 1.72 -22.32 -43.70
C LEU A 261 2.28 -23.52 -44.47
N ASP A 262 2.19 -24.73 -43.90
CA ASP A 262 2.81 -25.96 -44.41
C ASP A 262 4.31 -25.79 -44.70
N ASN A 263 4.99 -25.00 -43.86
CA ASN A 263 6.40 -24.65 -44.02
C ASN A 263 7.20 -25.03 -42.76
N PRO A 264 7.96 -26.14 -42.79
CA PRO A 264 8.76 -26.58 -41.64
C PRO A 264 9.99 -25.67 -41.38
N GLU A 265 10.53 -25.00 -42.40
CA GLU A 265 11.69 -24.09 -42.28
C GLU A 265 11.37 -22.81 -41.48
N TYR A 266 10.09 -22.45 -41.43
CA TYR A 266 9.60 -21.35 -40.60
C TYR A 266 9.91 -21.56 -39.12
N LEU A 267 9.84 -22.80 -38.64
CA LEU A 267 10.05 -23.11 -37.23
C LEU A 267 11.52 -22.91 -36.84
N GLU A 268 12.47 -23.36 -37.67
CA GLU A 268 13.91 -23.11 -37.47
C GLU A 268 14.25 -21.62 -37.52
N THR A 269 13.62 -20.86 -38.43
CA THR A 269 13.82 -19.40 -38.48
C THR A 269 13.34 -18.73 -37.17
N SER A 270 12.21 -19.18 -36.62
CA SER A 270 11.70 -18.66 -35.36
C SER A 270 12.58 -19.02 -34.15
N LYS A 271 13.19 -20.21 -34.17
CA LYS A 271 14.18 -20.64 -33.18
C LYS A 271 15.40 -19.73 -33.20
N GLN A 272 15.94 -19.47 -34.38
CA GLN A 272 17.10 -18.60 -34.54
C GLN A 272 16.79 -17.18 -34.07
N LYS A 273 15.57 -16.67 -34.35
CA LYS A 273 15.11 -15.36 -33.86
C LYS A 273 15.09 -15.27 -32.33
N LEU A 274 14.74 -16.35 -31.62
CA LEU A 274 14.82 -16.39 -30.16
C LEU A 274 16.27 -16.36 -29.68
N ILE A 275 17.15 -17.17 -30.25
CA ILE A 275 18.56 -17.25 -29.84
C ILE A 275 19.28 -15.92 -30.10
N ASP A 276 19.08 -15.33 -31.28
CA ASP A 276 19.71 -14.09 -31.69
C ASP A 276 19.26 -12.87 -30.87
N SER A 277 18.13 -12.98 -30.17
CA SER A 277 17.64 -11.89 -29.31
C SER A 277 18.55 -11.62 -28.12
N GLY A 278 19.33 -12.60 -27.66
CA GLY A 278 20.28 -12.47 -26.55
C GLY A 278 19.67 -12.13 -25.20
N ILE A 279 18.34 -12.27 -25.03
CA ILE A 279 17.64 -11.94 -23.78
C ILE A 279 17.44 -13.14 -22.84
N PHE A 280 17.68 -14.36 -23.33
CA PHE A 280 17.44 -15.61 -22.60
C PHE A 280 18.69 -16.07 -21.87
N SER A 281 18.48 -16.68 -20.70
CA SER A 281 19.53 -17.33 -19.92
C SER A 281 20.03 -18.59 -20.62
N ASP A 282 21.19 -19.10 -20.20
CA ASP A 282 21.73 -20.38 -20.71
C ASP A 282 20.70 -21.52 -20.57
N SER A 283 19.96 -21.53 -19.45
CA SER A 283 18.89 -22.51 -19.21
C SER A 283 17.68 -22.32 -20.13
N GLY A 284 17.37 -21.08 -20.51
CA GLY A 284 16.34 -20.75 -21.50
C GLY A 284 16.75 -21.20 -22.90
N ILE A 285 18.02 -21.01 -23.28
CA ILE A 285 18.57 -21.50 -24.55
C ILE A 285 18.49 -23.03 -24.62
N GLU A 286 18.86 -23.74 -23.56
CA GLU A 286 18.73 -25.20 -23.49
C GLU A 286 17.26 -25.65 -23.65
N LEU A 287 16.31 -24.93 -23.04
CA LEU A 287 14.88 -25.21 -23.20
C LEU A 287 14.41 -24.97 -24.65
N ILE A 288 14.88 -23.91 -25.30
CA ILE A 288 14.59 -23.63 -26.72
C ILE A 288 15.11 -24.78 -27.59
N GLU A 289 16.35 -25.20 -27.40
CA GLU A 289 16.93 -26.33 -28.16
C GLU A 289 16.14 -27.62 -27.97
N LEU A 290 15.66 -27.90 -26.75
CA LEU A 290 14.83 -29.08 -26.44
C LEU A 290 13.46 -29.05 -27.10
N LEU A 291 12.78 -27.90 -27.11
CA LEU A 291 11.43 -27.76 -27.67
C LEU A 291 11.40 -27.80 -29.20
N TYR A 292 12.47 -27.33 -29.83
CA TYR A 292 12.60 -27.24 -31.29
C TYR A 292 13.27 -28.46 -31.93
N LYS A 293 13.52 -29.53 -31.16
CA LYS A 293 14.07 -30.79 -31.65
C LYS A 293 13.00 -31.73 -32.19
#